data_AF-A0A8T6WRB8-F1
#
_entry.id   AF-A0A8T6WRB8-F1
#
_cell.length_a   1.000
_cell.length_b   1.000
_cell.length_c   1.000
_cell.angle_alpha   90.00
_cell.angle_beta   90.00
_cell.angle_gamma   90.00
#
_symmetry.space_group_name_H-M   'P 1'
#
loop_
_entity.id
_entity.type
_entity.pdbx_description
1 polymer ?
#
loop_
_entity_poly.entity_id
_entity_poly.type
_entity_poly.pdbx_seq_one_letter_code
_entity_poly.pdbx_strand_id
1 'polypeptide(L)' 'PVVVVLNPECTRGARAEDAKCLARKVNAMLVSEINMEDLLDAIRKARRGKISELPDGAENLTNMIIKL' A
#
# COMPACT_ATOMS: atom_id res chain seq x y z
N PRO A 1 0.88 -5.79 8.45
CA PRO A 1 2.14 -5.45 7.75
C PRO A 1 1.94 -5.64 6.24
N VAL A 2 2.33 -4.67 5.43
CA VAL A 2 2.06 -4.67 3.98
C VAL A 2 3.35 -4.38 3.22
N VAL A 3 3.56 -5.12 2.13
CA VAL A 3 4.61 -4.86 1.13
C VAL A 3 3.91 -4.62 -0.20
N VAL A 4 4.25 -3.52 -0.86
CA VAL A 4 3.78 -3.17 -2.21
C VAL A 4 4.94 -3.43 -3.15
N VAL A 5 4.70 -4.20 -4.21
CA VAL A 5 5.70 -4.53 -5.22
C VAL A 5 5.25 -3.95 -6.55
N LEU A 6 6.12 -3.19 -7.21
CA LEU A 6 5.83 -2.72 -8.56
C LEU A 6 6.00 -3.88 -9.54
N ASN A 7 4.97 -4.18 -10.33
CA ASN A 7 5.10 -5.12 -11.44
C ASN A 7 5.66 -4.35 -12.66
N PRO A 8 6.90 -4.62 -13.11
CA PRO A 8 7.50 -3.92 -14.24
C PRO A 8 6.74 -4.14 -15.56
N GLU A 9 6.00 -5.25 -15.69
CA GLU A 9 5.17 -5.55 -16.86
C GLU A 9 3.88 -4.70 -16.91
N CYS A 10 3.52 -4.03 -15.81
CA CYS A 10 2.31 -3.22 -15.74
C CYS A 10 2.53 -1.84 -16.38
N THR A 11 2.34 -1.75 -17.69
CA THR A 11 2.63 -0.53 -18.47
C THR A 11 1.43 0.41 -18.66
N ARG A 12 0.21 -0.02 -18.35
CA ARG A 12 -1.03 0.71 -18.68
C ARG A 12 -1.91 1.12 -17.50
N GLY A 13 -1.68 0.55 -16.32
CA GLY A 13 -2.57 0.69 -15.16
C GLY A 13 -1.96 1.56 -14.06
N ALA A 14 -1.28 0.91 -13.12
CA ALA A 14 -0.64 1.58 -12.00
C ALA A 14 0.77 2.03 -12.37
N ARG A 15 1.06 3.33 -12.22
CA ARG A 15 2.41 3.86 -12.34
C ARG A 15 3.16 3.72 -11.01
N ALA A 16 4.47 3.94 -11.05
CA ALA A 16 5.29 3.97 -9.84
C ALA A 16 4.78 5.01 -8.82
N GLU A 17 4.22 6.11 -9.29
CA GLU A 17 3.62 7.17 -8.47
C GLU A 17 2.39 6.66 -7.69
N ASP A 18 1.55 5.84 -8.31
CA ASP A 18 0.37 5.26 -7.67
C ASP A 18 0.77 4.29 -6.57
N ALA A 19 1.77 3.44 -6.86
CA ALA A 19 2.32 2.50 -5.88
C ALA A 19 2.96 3.24 -4.69
N LYS A 20 3.71 4.33 -4.93
CA LYS A 20 4.24 5.20 -3.88
C LYS A 20 3.14 5.84 -3.04
N CYS A 21 2.08 6.32 -3.68
CA CYS A 21 0.94 6.93 -2.99
C CYS A 21 0.23 5.90 -2.09
N LEU A 22 -0.06 4.72 -2.62
CA LEU A 22 -0.67 3.62 -1.86
C LEU A 22 0.20 3.23 -0.67
N ALA A 23 1.50 2.99 -0.89
CA ALA A 23 2.42 2.60 0.16
C ALA A 23 2.46 3.61 1.32
N ARG A 24 2.42 4.92 1.02
CA ARG A 24 2.32 5.97 2.03
C ARG A 24 1.00 5.91 2.82
N LYS A 25 -0.14 5.75 2.14
CA LYS A 25 -1.47 5.72 2.78
C LYS A 25 -1.64 4.53 3.74
N VAL A 26 -1.07 3.38 3.40
CA VAL A 26 -1.21 2.15 4.20
C VAL A 26 0.03 1.83 5.05
N ASN A 27 0.99 2.75 5.13
CA ASN A 27 2.28 2.56 5.80
C ASN A 27 2.99 1.24 5.40
N ALA A 28 3.05 0.98 4.09
CA ALA A 28 3.66 -0.22 3.53
C ALA A 28 5.10 0.02 3.05
N MET A 29 5.88 -1.06 2.99
CA MET A 29 7.19 -1.05 2.33
C MET A 29 6.99 -1.16 0.81
N LEU A 30 7.58 -0.24 0.05
CA LEU A 30 7.57 -0.28 -1.42
C LEU A 30 8.85 -0.95 -1.94
N VAL A 31 8.67 -1.92 -2.84
CA VAL A 31 9.75 -2.61 -3.55
C VAL A 31 9.60 -2.31 -5.04
N SER A 32 10.59 -1.63 -5.62
CA SER A 32 10.59 -1.24 -7.04
C SER A 32 11.28 -2.28 -7.92
N GLU A 33 12.30 -2.97 -7.39
CA GLU A 33 13.06 -4.00 -8.08
C GLU A 33 12.74 -5.37 -7.49
N ILE A 34 12.35 -6.33 -8.33
CA ILE A 34 11.95 -7.66 -7.86
C ILE A 34 13.18 -8.57 -7.81
N ASN A 35 13.89 -8.54 -6.68
CA ASN A 35 14.90 -9.53 -6.35
C ASN A 35 14.67 -10.08 -4.92
N MET A 36 15.26 -11.25 -4.65
CA MET A 36 15.01 -11.99 -3.42
C MET A 36 15.50 -11.26 -2.17
N GLU A 37 16.61 -10.53 -2.26
CA GLU A 37 17.21 -9.80 -1.16
C GLU A 37 16.32 -8.63 -0.71
N ASP A 38 15.87 -7.82 -1.67
CA ASP A 38 14.99 -6.67 -1.43
C ASP A 38 13.62 -7.10 -0.89
N LEU A 39 13.07 -8.20 -1.41
CA LEU A 39 11.80 -8.75 -0.91
C LEU A 39 11.91 -9.22 0.53
N LEU A 40 12.98 -9.95 0.87
CA LEU A 40 13.18 -10.45 2.24
C LEU A 40 13.40 -9.30 3.23
N ASP A 41 14.18 -8.30 2.85
CA ASP A 41 14.40 -7.10 3.65
C ASP A 41 13.11 -6.30 3.86
N ALA A 42 12.33 -6.08 2.79
CA ALA A 42 11.04 -5.40 2.87
C ALA A 42 10.04 -6.12 3.79
N ILE A 43 9.95 -7.45 3.72
CA ILE A 43 9.10 -8.26 4.61
C ILE A 43 9.53 -8.09 6.07
N ARG A 44 10.84 -8.15 6.35
CA ARG A 44 11.39 -7.97 7.70
C ARG A 44 11.09 -6.57 8.25
N LYS A 45 11.28 -5.53 7.44
CA LYS A 45 10.98 -4.14 7.79
C LYS A 45 9.48 -3.93 8.01
N ALA A 46 8.64 -4.44 7.12
CA ALA A 46 7.18 -4.33 7.22
C ALA A 46 6.64 -4.98 8.51
N ARG A 47 7.20 -6.11 8.95
CA ARG A 47 6.82 -6.78 10.22
C ARG A 47 7.17 -5.96 11.47
N ARG A 48 8.18 -5.10 11.42
CA ARG A 48 8.60 -4.23 12.54
C ARG A 48 7.86 -2.89 12.56
N GLY A 49 7.24 -2.51 11.44
CA GLY A 49 6.50 -1.26 11.30
C GLY A 49 5.16 -1.27 12.04
N LYS A 50 4.69 -0.07 12.41
CA LYS A 50 3.35 0.14 12.96
C LYS A 50 2.30 -0.19 11.88
N ILE A 51 1.31 -1.02 12.23
CA ILE A 51 0.18 -1.32 11.34
C ILE A 51 -0.67 -0.06 11.22
N SER A 52 -0.96 0.37 9.99
CA SER A 52 -1.88 1.48 9.76
C SER A 52 -3.29 1.04 10.11
N GLU A 53 -3.94 1.78 11.01
CA GLU A 53 -5.38 1.66 11.23
C GLU A 53 -6.08 2.50 10.18
N LEU A 54 -6.88 1.85 9.35
CA LEU A 54 -7.68 2.53 8.33
C LEU A 54 -9.10 2.70 8.85
N PRO A 55 -9.74 3.85 8.62
CA PRO A 55 -11.12 4.05 9.00
C PRO A 55 -12.04 3.15 8.14
N ASP A 56 -13.21 2.80 8.68
CA ASP A 56 -14.23 2.13 7.89
C ASP A 56 -14.79 3.11 6.84
N GLY A 57 -14.29 2.98 5.61
CA GLY A 57 -14.70 3.84 4.51
C GLY A 57 -16.15 3.64 4.11
N ALA A 58 -16.69 2.42 4.24
CA ALA A 58 -18.07 2.13 3.87
C ALA A 58 -19.02 2.77 4.88
N GLU A 59 -18.77 2.59 6.18
CA GLU A 59 -19.54 3.23 7.24
C GLU A 59 -19.49 4.76 7.10
N ASN A 60 -18.29 5.33 6.91
CA ASN A 60 -18.13 6.76 6.73
C ASN A 60 -18.92 7.30 5.52
N LEU A 61 -18.87 6.60 4.39
CA LEU A 61 -19.63 6.99 3.20
C LEU A 61 -21.13 6.92 3.43
N THR A 62 -21.63 5.85 4.05
CA THR A 62 -23.05 5.71 4.41
C THR A 62 -23.50 6.86 5.31
N ASN A 63 -22.71 7.20 6.33
CA ASN A 63 -23.00 8.31 7.24
C ASN A 63 -23.02 9.67 6.54
N MET A 64 -22.22 9.87 5.49
CA MET A 64 -22.25 11.10 4.68
C MET A 64 -23.53 11.18 3.84
N ILE A 65 -23.92 10.07 3.20
CA ILE A 65 -25.13 10.01 2.35
C ILE A 65 -26.39 10.25 3.17
N ILE A 66 -26.50 9.66 4.38
CA ILE A 66 -27.67 9.83 5.26
C ILE A 66 -27.85 11.29 5.73
N LYS A 67 -26.76 12.09 5.76
CA LYS A 67 -26.78 13.50 6.21
C LYS A 67 -27.08 14.51 5.08
N LEU A 68 -27.22 14.06 3.85
CA LEU A 68 -27.64 14.88 2.70
C LEU A 68 -29.16 15.11 2.73
#